data_AF-V9XQ05-F1
#
_entry.id   AF-V9XQ05-F1
#
_cell.length_a   1.000
_cell.length_b   1.000
_cell.length_c   1.000
_cell.angle_alpha   90.00
_cell.angle_beta   90.00
_cell.angle_gamma   90.00
#
_symmetry.space_group_name_H-M   'P 1'
#
loop_
_entity.id
_entity.type
_entity.pdbx_description
1 polymer ?
#
loop_
_entity_poly.entity_id
_entity_poly.type
_entity_poly.pdbx_seq_one_letter_code
_entity_poly.pdbx_strand_id
1 'polypeptide(L)'
;MTCGGGQPRIEVPAIEEDDMAITPHAAAQQSCELPRVSGERFAGYAVIGAPFASGHYLALRRFPTNSIGDGFTSVWHRDPDGTWTVYSDVPAELSCPRYLGHALSRTEQTDVRAEWTGPTDLHVTVGTELEWDLRMTTSPATTVMNAAGSLMPDALWHSPTVLAAMGRAAGPVLGAGRMRLGGHLPNGQWFRANPRQLWVAHTERAVVGGVDLGPEGPLTHQDRFGDFRLPQRGLFATVQVWLEPFDARRHHPARPDTVYADGE
;
A
#
# COMPACT_ATOMS: atom_id res chain seq x y z
N MET A 1 2.39 -24.64 -65.24
CA MET A 1 1.32 -25.10 -64.32
C MET A 1 1.88 -26.32 -63.62
N THR A 2 2.15 -26.37 -62.31
CA THR A 2 1.59 -25.67 -61.14
C THR A 2 2.70 -25.41 -60.11
N CYS A 3 2.50 -24.36 -59.30
CA CYS A 3 3.43 -23.85 -58.30
C CYS A 3 3.44 -24.74 -57.04
N GLY A 4 4.63 -25.13 -56.59
CA GLY A 4 4.85 -25.68 -55.24
C GLY A 4 5.20 -24.54 -54.28
N GLY A 5 4.21 -24.05 -53.54
CA GLY A 5 4.42 -23.08 -52.45
C GLY A 5 4.75 -23.81 -51.15
N GLY A 6 6.02 -23.84 -50.77
CA GLY A 6 6.44 -24.20 -49.41
C GLY A 6 6.12 -23.04 -48.47
N GLN A 7 5.16 -23.23 -47.56
CA GLN A 7 4.90 -22.28 -46.48
C GLN A 7 6.11 -22.22 -45.55
N PRO A 8 6.62 -21.02 -45.19
CA PRO A 8 7.58 -20.91 -44.11
C PRO A 8 6.87 -21.29 -42.80
N ARG A 9 7.40 -22.33 -42.15
CA ARG A 9 7.04 -22.72 -40.79
C ARG A 9 7.45 -21.57 -39.88
N ILE A 10 6.48 -20.76 -39.46
CA ILE A 10 6.68 -19.77 -38.40
C ILE A 10 7.04 -20.58 -37.16
N GLU A 11 8.31 -20.59 -36.80
CA GLU A 11 8.75 -20.97 -35.46
C GLU A 11 8.12 -19.97 -34.50
N VAL A 12 7.00 -20.39 -33.90
CA VAL A 12 6.50 -19.79 -32.68
C VAL A 12 7.61 -20.03 -31.66
N PRO A 13 8.26 -18.98 -31.11
CA PRO A 13 9.23 -19.21 -30.06
C PRO A 13 8.51 -19.97 -28.95
N ALA A 14 9.14 -21.06 -28.51
CA ALA A 14 8.69 -21.78 -27.34
C ALA A 14 8.47 -20.73 -26.25
N ILE A 15 7.23 -20.67 -25.75
CA ILE A 15 6.94 -19.94 -24.54
C ILE A 15 7.82 -20.62 -23.50
N GLU A 16 8.95 -20.01 -23.18
CA GLU A 16 9.72 -20.41 -22.01
C GLU A 16 8.72 -20.32 -20.86
N GLU A 17 8.45 -21.47 -20.24
CA GLU A 17 7.69 -21.59 -19.00
C GLU A 17 8.50 -20.93 -17.89
N ASP A 18 8.62 -19.59 -17.95
CA ASP A 18 9.06 -18.78 -16.85
C ASP A 18 7.86 -18.66 -15.92
N ASP A 19 7.96 -19.34 -14.78
CA ASP A 19 7.04 -19.46 -13.66
C ASP A 19 5.99 -18.33 -13.64
N MET A 20 4.71 -18.67 -13.82
CA MET A 20 3.55 -17.78 -14.04
C MET A 20 3.16 -17.00 -12.76
N ALA A 21 4.14 -16.37 -12.11
CA ALA A 21 3.94 -15.47 -11.00
C ALA A 21 3.35 -14.15 -11.53
N ILE A 22 2.16 -13.81 -11.03
CA ILE A 22 1.50 -12.54 -11.37
C ILE A 22 2.43 -11.36 -11.04
N THR A 23 2.57 -10.42 -11.98
CA THR A 23 3.38 -9.21 -11.75
C THR A 23 2.67 -8.28 -10.77
N PRO A 24 3.41 -7.44 -10.02
CA PRO A 24 2.83 -6.44 -9.14
C PRO A 24 1.79 -5.56 -9.84
N HIS A 25 2.07 -5.11 -11.06
CA HIS A 25 1.14 -4.30 -11.85
C HIS A 25 -0.13 -5.08 -12.21
N ALA A 26 0.00 -6.31 -12.72
CA ALA A 26 -1.16 -7.13 -13.08
C ALA A 26 -2.04 -7.44 -11.85
N ALA A 27 -1.42 -7.72 -10.70
CA ALA A 27 -2.15 -7.92 -9.46
C ALA A 27 -2.87 -6.65 -9.00
N ALA A 28 -2.21 -5.49 -9.10
CA ALA A 28 -2.82 -4.20 -8.76
C ALA A 28 -4.07 -3.91 -9.60
N GLN A 29 -4.03 -4.21 -10.90
CA GLN A 29 -5.18 -4.04 -11.80
C GLN A 29 -6.36 -4.95 -11.44
N GLN A 30 -6.10 -6.16 -10.92
CA GLN A 30 -7.12 -7.12 -10.51
C GLN A 30 -7.72 -6.82 -9.13
N SER A 31 -7.09 -5.95 -8.35
CA SER A 31 -7.41 -5.75 -6.92
C SER A 31 -8.51 -4.72 -6.69
N CYS A 32 -9.64 -4.87 -7.38
CA CYS A 32 -10.72 -3.88 -7.38
C CYS A 32 -12.04 -4.39 -6.75
N GLU A 33 -12.15 -5.67 -6.38
CA GLU A 33 -13.36 -6.21 -5.74
C GLU A 33 -13.39 -5.88 -4.25
N LEU A 34 -14.48 -5.23 -3.81
CA LEU A 34 -14.70 -4.94 -2.41
C LEU A 34 -15.06 -6.22 -1.62
N PRO A 35 -14.57 -6.35 -0.38
CA PRO A 35 -15.04 -7.35 0.56
C PRO A 35 -16.58 -7.35 0.70
N ARG A 36 -17.21 -8.52 0.63
CA ARG A 36 -18.67 -8.68 0.84
C ARG A 36 -19.03 -8.76 2.31
N VAL A 37 -18.71 -7.70 3.05
CA VAL A 37 -18.96 -7.55 4.49
C VAL A 37 -19.61 -6.20 4.79
N SER A 38 -20.37 -6.10 5.88
CA SER A 38 -20.95 -4.84 6.34
C SER A 38 -19.87 -3.93 6.94
N GLY A 39 -19.89 -2.63 6.67
CA GLY A 39 -18.88 -1.67 7.14
C GLY A 39 -18.16 -0.95 6.00
N GLU A 40 -17.14 -0.19 6.37
CA GLU A 40 -16.33 0.58 5.43
C GLU A 40 -15.27 -0.33 4.79
N ARG A 41 -15.11 -0.23 3.48
CA ARG A 41 -14.34 -1.20 2.69
C ARG A 41 -13.49 -0.50 1.65
N PHE A 42 -12.31 -1.06 1.43
CA PHE A 42 -11.33 -0.60 0.46
C PHE A 42 -10.76 -1.80 -0.29
N ALA A 43 -10.53 -1.65 -1.58
CA ALA A 43 -9.80 -2.59 -2.42
C ALA A 43 -8.84 -1.84 -3.33
N GLY A 44 -7.61 -2.30 -3.40
CA GLY A 44 -6.57 -1.69 -4.23
C GLY A 44 -5.20 -2.20 -3.85
N TYR A 45 -4.23 -1.29 -3.84
CA TYR A 45 -2.85 -1.60 -3.49
C TYR A 45 -2.22 -0.54 -2.61
N ALA A 46 -1.12 -0.91 -1.97
CA ALA A 46 -0.40 -0.07 -1.04
C ALA A 46 1.08 -0.39 -1.06
N VAL A 47 1.92 0.66 -1.02
CA VAL A 47 3.22 0.53 -0.37
C VAL A 47 2.95 0.72 1.11
N ILE A 48 2.91 -0.40 1.84
CA ILE A 48 2.50 -0.43 3.26
C ILE A 48 3.35 0.55 4.06
N GLY A 49 4.65 0.57 3.76
CA GLY A 49 5.55 1.68 4.04
C GLY A 49 6.99 1.39 3.59
N ALA A 50 7.82 2.43 3.59
CA ALA A 50 9.20 2.46 3.12
C ALA A 50 10.01 3.44 4.00
N PRO A 51 10.81 2.94 4.96
CA PRO A 51 11.63 3.77 5.81
C PRO A 51 13.00 4.06 5.17
N PHE A 52 13.56 5.23 5.49
CA PHE A 52 14.86 5.69 5.02
C PHE A 52 15.85 5.83 6.18
N ALA A 53 17.13 5.61 5.91
CA ALA A 53 18.19 5.78 6.91
C ALA A 53 18.31 7.23 7.42
N SER A 54 17.82 8.19 6.64
CA SER A 54 17.70 9.61 7.00
C SER A 54 16.62 9.89 8.06
N GLY A 55 15.81 8.89 8.45
CA GLY A 55 14.70 9.05 9.39
C GLY A 55 13.37 9.41 8.71
N HIS A 56 13.38 9.67 7.40
CA HIS A 56 12.18 9.83 6.61
C HIS A 56 11.40 8.52 6.47
N TYR A 57 10.10 8.63 6.21
CA TYR A 57 9.23 7.49 5.92
C TYR A 57 8.22 7.83 4.85
N LEU A 58 8.05 6.93 3.87
CA LEU A 58 7.02 7.04 2.85
C LEU A 58 6.03 5.87 2.91
N ALA A 59 4.77 6.13 2.59
CA ALA A 59 3.75 5.10 2.38
C ALA A 59 2.80 5.55 1.27
N LEU A 60 2.23 4.60 0.54
CA LEU A 60 1.25 4.84 -0.52
C LEU A 60 -0.02 4.03 -0.25
N ARG A 61 -1.17 4.63 -0.49
CA ARG A 61 -2.46 3.94 -0.62
C ARG A 61 -3.12 4.36 -1.92
N ARG A 62 -3.45 3.39 -2.77
CA ARG A 62 -4.28 3.59 -3.96
C ARG A 62 -5.49 2.67 -3.84
N PHE A 63 -6.64 3.27 -3.57
CA PHE A 63 -7.91 2.56 -3.40
C PHE A 63 -8.92 3.02 -4.45
N PRO A 64 -8.85 2.49 -5.69
CA PRO A 64 -9.77 2.87 -6.76
C PRO A 64 -11.22 2.45 -6.46
N THR A 65 -11.41 1.39 -5.66
CA THR A 65 -12.73 0.96 -5.21
C THR A 65 -12.80 1.06 -3.69
N ASN A 66 -13.76 1.83 -3.20
CA ASN A 66 -14.04 1.94 -1.77
C ASN A 66 -15.53 2.20 -1.52
N SER A 67 -15.96 2.19 -0.26
CA SER A 67 -17.37 2.40 0.12
C SER A 67 -17.65 3.76 0.77
N ILE A 68 -16.68 4.68 0.79
CA ILE A 68 -16.82 5.99 1.46
C ILE A 68 -16.86 7.17 0.47
N GLY A 69 -16.56 6.94 -0.80
CA GLY A 69 -16.61 7.94 -1.87
C GLY A 69 -16.01 7.40 -3.16
N ASP A 70 -15.57 8.31 -4.02
CA ASP A 70 -14.81 7.98 -5.22
C ASP A 70 -13.44 7.39 -4.87
N GLY A 71 -12.81 6.73 -5.84
CA GLY A 71 -11.46 6.18 -5.67
C GLY A 71 -10.42 7.27 -5.42
N PHE A 72 -9.38 6.95 -4.62
CA PHE A 72 -8.35 7.93 -4.25
C PHE A 72 -6.94 7.35 -4.23
N THR A 73 -5.96 8.25 -4.29
CA THR A 73 -4.55 8.05 -3.98
C THR A 73 -4.15 8.91 -2.80
N SER A 74 -3.37 8.34 -1.89
CA SER A 74 -2.73 9.11 -0.83
C SER A 74 -1.29 8.67 -0.61
N VAL A 75 -0.41 9.65 -0.37
CA VAL A 75 0.98 9.44 0.02
C VAL A 75 1.18 9.99 1.42
N TRP A 76 1.82 9.21 2.28
CA TRP A 76 2.09 9.57 3.66
C TRP A 76 3.59 9.81 3.77
N HIS A 77 3.96 10.95 4.32
CA HIS A 77 5.34 11.33 4.58
C HIS A 77 5.55 11.57 6.07
N ARG A 78 6.59 10.95 6.62
CA ARG A 78 7.16 11.31 7.92
C ARG A 78 8.49 11.99 7.67
N ASP A 79 8.70 13.14 8.30
CA ASP A 79 10.03 13.76 8.34
C ASP A 79 10.92 13.10 9.43
N PRO A 80 12.21 13.45 9.53
CA PRO A 80 13.10 12.88 10.54
C PRO A 80 12.68 13.25 11.97
N ASP A 81 12.06 14.41 12.15
CA ASP A 81 11.56 14.91 13.44
C ASP A 81 10.30 14.15 13.91
N GLY A 82 9.65 13.40 13.00
CA GLY A 82 8.49 12.57 13.28
C GLY A 82 7.14 13.23 13.05
N THR A 83 7.14 14.35 12.36
CA THR A 83 5.95 15.01 11.85
C THR A 83 5.36 14.19 10.71
N TRP A 84 4.05 13.99 10.73
CA TRP A 84 3.34 13.24 9.69
C TRP A 84 2.50 14.17 8.82
N THR A 85 2.75 14.11 7.51
CA THR A 85 1.93 14.73 6.47
C THR A 85 1.26 13.65 5.63
N VAL A 86 -0.03 13.81 5.33
CA VAL A 86 -0.73 12.97 4.36
C VAL A 86 -1.24 13.83 3.22
N TYR A 87 -0.77 13.53 2.01
CA TYR A 87 -1.23 14.11 0.76
C TYR A 87 -2.29 13.20 0.15
N SER A 88 -3.36 13.76 -0.40
CA SER A 88 -4.41 12.99 -1.08
C SER A 88 -5.02 13.76 -2.25
N ASP A 89 -5.44 13.05 -3.29
CA ASP A 89 -6.19 13.59 -4.43
C ASP A 89 -7.68 13.90 -4.14
N VAL A 90 -8.15 13.59 -2.92
CA VAL A 90 -9.51 13.84 -2.45
C VAL A 90 -9.49 14.49 -1.05
N PRO A 91 -10.60 15.10 -0.59
CA PRO A 91 -10.70 15.65 0.76
C PRO A 91 -10.38 14.64 1.86
N ALA A 92 -9.85 15.14 2.99
CA ALA A 92 -9.40 14.34 4.14
C ALA A 92 -10.48 13.40 4.71
N GLU A 93 -11.76 13.76 4.59
CA GLU A 93 -12.93 13.00 5.04
C GLU A 93 -13.23 11.77 4.15
N LEU A 94 -12.66 11.74 2.95
CA LEU A 94 -12.86 10.71 1.92
C LEU A 94 -11.63 9.82 1.73
N SER A 95 -10.55 10.05 2.49
CA SER A 95 -9.31 9.28 2.40
C SER A 95 -8.76 8.89 3.77
N CYS A 96 -7.50 8.44 3.81
CA CYS A 96 -6.85 7.93 5.02
C CYS A 96 -6.82 8.88 6.24
N PRO A 97 -6.68 10.21 6.09
CA PRO A 97 -6.67 11.13 7.23
C PRO A 97 -7.87 11.01 8.16
N ARG A 98 -9.06 10.69 7.63
CA ARG A 98 -10.26 10.39 8.42
C ARG A 98 -10.03 9.40 9.55
N TYR A 99 -9.13 8.45 9.36
CA TYR A 99 -8.85 7.38 10.32
C TYR A 99 -7.63 7.65 11.20
N LEU A 100 -6.66 8.39 10.68
CA LEU A 100 -5.40 8.69 11.37
C LEU A 100 -5.54 9.86 12.35
N GLY A 101 -6.50 10.77 12.12
CA GLY A 101 -6.89 11.81 13.06
C GLY A 101 -5.71 12.66 13.57
N HIS A 102 -5.70 12.95 14.87
CA HIS A 102 -4.69 13.78 15.55
C HIS A 102 -3.25 13.23 15.53
N ALA A 103 -3.03 12.03 14.99
CA ALA A 103 -1.68 11.52 14.78
C ALA A 103 -0.99 12.20 13.58
N LEU A 104 -1.76 12.91 12.74
CA LEU A 104 -1.25 13.71 11.64
C LEU A 104 -0.99 15.14 12.10
N SER A 105 0.12 15.70 11.65
CA SER A 105 0.47 17.10 11.87
C SER A 105 -0.03 17.99 10.73
N ARG A 106 -0.17 17.42 9.52
CA ARG A 106 -0.66 18.11 8.33
C ARG A 106 -1.44 17.15 7.44
N THR A 107 -2.52 17.65 6.87
CA THR A 107 -3.22 16.98 5.77
C THR A 107 -3.26 17.94 4.58
N GLU A 108 -3.04 17.42 3.39
CA GLU A 108 -3.04 18.23 2.18
C GLU A 108 -3.84 17.56 1.08
N GLN A 109 -4.75 18.32 0.50
CA GLN A 109 -5.39 17.92 -0.74
C GLN A 109 -4.63 18.53 -1.92
N THR A 110 -4.05 17.67 -2.74
CA THR A 110 -3.23 18.05 -3.90
C THR A 110 -3.23 16.93 -4.93
N ASP A 111 -2.68 17.19 -6.11
CA ASP A 111 -2.56 16.17 -7.15
C ASP A 111 -1.58 15.07 -6.71
N VAL A 112 -2.07 13.83 -6.62
CA VAL A 112 -1.28 12.64 -6.27
C VAL A 112 -1.44 11.61 -7.38
N ARG A 113 -0.34 11.27 -8.05
CA ARG A 113 -0.34 10.26 -9.13
C ARG A 113 0.52 9.06 -8.75
N ALA A 114 0.07 7.89 -9.17
CA ALA A 114 0.79 6.63 -9.05
C ALA A 114 0.67 5.88 -10.38
N GLU A 115 1.75 5.89 -11.15
CA GLU A 115 1.80 5.42 -12.53
C GLU A 115 2.77 4.25 -12.66
N TRP A 116 2.27 3.13 -13.20
CA TRP A 116 3.11 1.97 -13.49
C TRP A 116 3.91 2.24 -14.77
N THR A 117 5.23 2.32 -14.64
CA THR A 117 6.16 2.52 -15.76
C THR A 117 6.65 1.20 -16.34
N GLY A 118 6.36 0.10 -15.65
CA GLY A 118 6.64 -1.27 -16.10
C GLY A 118 5.81 -2.30 -15.34
N PRO A 119 6.09 -3.61 -15.51
CA PRO A 119 5.39 -4.66 -14.78
C PRO A 119 5.69 -4.66 -13.26
N THR A 120 6.85 -4.13 -12.89
CA THR A 120 7.40 -4.14 -11.52
C THR A 120 7.75 -2.74 -11.01
N ASP A 121 7.60 -1.71 -11.82
CA ASP A 121 8.14 -0.37 -11.55
C ASP A 121 6.98 0.63 -11.46
N LEU A 122 7.00 1.43 -10.39
CA LEU A 122 5.95 2.38 -10.05
C LEU A 122 6.58 3.76 -9.79
N HIS A 123 6.06 4.76 -10.49
CA HIS A 123 6.41 6.16 -10.33
C HIS A 123 5.28 6.88 -9.57
N VAL A 124 5.63 7.61 -8.52
CA VAL A 124 4.67 8.30 -7.66
C VAL A 124 5.04 9.78 -7.57
N THR A 125 4.06 10.65 -7.72
CA THR A 125 4.25 12.10 -7.58
C THR A 125 3.17 12.72 -6.68
N VAL A 126 3.54 13.80 -6.00
CA VAL A 126 2.65 14.65 -5.21
C VAL A 126 2.96 16.10 -5.57
N GLY A 127 2.12 16.72 -6.39
CA GLY A 127 2.35 18.07 -6.92
C GLY A 127 3.79 18.24 -7.40
N THR A 128 4.47 19.27 -6.88
CA THR A 128 5.92 19.48 -7.07
C THR A 128 6.75 19.13 -5.82
N GLU A 129 6.12 18.62 -4.76
CA GLU A 129 6.75 18.43 -3.46
C GLU A 129 7.44 17.08 -3.33
N LEU A 130 6.89 16.03 -3.93
CA LEU A 130 7.41 14.66 -3.79
C LEU A 130 7.45 13.93 -5.13
N GLU A 131 8.57 13.26 -5.37
CA GLU A 131 8.77 12.31 -6.46
C GLU A 131 9.36 11.02 -5.88
N TRP A 132 8.81 9.87 -6.25
CA TRP A 132 9.21 8.59 -5.68
C TRP A 132 9.11 7.46 -6.70
N ASP A 133 10.27 6.91 -7.04
CA ASP A 133 10.45 5.78 -7.93
C ASP A 133 10.68 4.49 -7.14
N LEU A 134 9.93 3.46 -7.50
CA LEU A 134 9.87 2.19 -6.80
C LEU A 134 10.03 1.02 -7.76
N ARG A 135 10.70 -0.03 -7.28
CA ARG A 135 10.75 -1.35 -7.89
C ARG A 135 10.26 -2.42 -6.93
N MET A 136 9.32 -3.24 -7.38
CA MET A 136 8.78 -4.35 -6.60
C MET A 136 9.46 -5.65 -6.99
N THR A 137 9.97 -6.37 -6.00
CA THR A 137 10.68 -7.65 -6.19
C THR A 137 10.04 -8.75 -5.36
N THR A 138 10.17 -10.00 -5.83
CA THR A 138 9.86 -11.18 -5.02
C THR A 138 11.03 -11.51 -4.11
N SER A 139 10.73 -12.16 -2.99
CA SER A 139 11.72 -12.72 -2.08
C SER A 139 11.22 -14.08 -1.59
N PRO A 140 12.09 -14.98 -1.11
CA PRO A 140 11.65 -16.26 -0.56
C PRO A 140 10.57 -16.10 0.53
N ALA A 141 10.72 -15.07 1.37
CA ALA A 141 9.76 -14.76 2.42
C ALA A 141 8.39 -14.34 1.87
N THR A 142 8.34 -13.44 0.88
CA THR A 142 7.07 -13.03 0.27
C THR A 142 6.42 -14.16 -0.53
N THR A 143 7.20 -15.02 -1.19
CA THR A 143 6.68 -16.20 -1.89
C THR A 143 5.98 -17.16 -0.93
N VAL A 144 6.61 -17.48 0.21
CA VAL A 144 5.99 -18.33 1.24
C VAL A 144 4.72 -17.69 1.79
N MET A 145 4.74 -16.38 2.06
CA MET A 145 3.56 -15.67 2.57
C MET A 145 2.41 -15.64 1.56
N ASN A 146 2.70 -15.43 0.27
CA ASN A 146 1.69 -15.43 -0.79
C ASN A 146 1.07 -16.82 -0.96
N ALA A 147 1.89 -17.88 -0.92
CA ALA A 147 1.40 -19.26 -0.95
C ALA A 147 0.54 -19.60 0.29
N ALA A 148 0.97 -19.21 1.48
CA ALA A 148 0.18 -19.41 2.70
C ALA A 148 -1.14 -18.62 2.67
N GLY A 149 -1.13 -17.40 2.12
CA GLY A 149 -2.32 -16.56 1.98
C GLY A 149 -3.33 -17.10 0.95
N SER A 150 -2.85 -17.66 -0.17
CA SER A 150 -3.72 -18.20 -1.22
C SER A 150 -4.43 -19.49 -0.82
N LEU A 151 -3.82 -20.28 0.07
CA LEU A 151 -4.39 -21.51 0.63
C LEU A 151 -5.30 -21.26 1.83
N MET A 152 -5.34 -20.03 2.35
CA MET A 152 -6.08 -19.72 3.57
C MET A 152 -7.59 -19.59 3.28
N PRO A 153 -8.45 -20.40 3.93
CA PRO A 153 -9.90 -20.25 3.81
C PRO A 153 -10.36 -18.87 4.30
N ASP A 154 -11.35 -18.28 3.63
CA ASP A 154 -11.87 -16.96 3.98
C ASP A 154 -12.22 -16.81 5.46
N ALA A 155 -12.83 -17.84 6.06
CA ALA A 155 -13.19 -17.84 7.49
C ALA A 155 -12.01 -17.54 8.43
N LEU A 156 -10.79 -17.96 8.09
CA LEU A 156 -9.60 -17.70 8.92
C LEU A 156 -9.18 -16.24 8.86
N TRP A 157 -9.39 -15.55 7.73
CA TRP A 157 -9.19 -14.10 7.63
C TRP A 157 -10.15 -13.31 8.51
N HIS A 158 -11.25 -13.92 8.98
CA HIS A 158 -12.19 -13.32 9.93
C HIS A 158 -11.85 -13.57 11.40
N SER A 159 -10.87 -14.43 11.70
CA SER A 159 -10.52 -14.76 13.08
C SER A 159 -9.47 -13.78 13.64
N PRO A 160 -9.81 -12.97 14.68
CA PRO A 160 -8.84 -12.05 15.29
C PRO A 160 -7.60 -12.77 15.85
N THR A 161 -7.78 -13.99 16.36
CA THR A 161 -6.70 -14.82 16.89
C THR A 161 -5.73 -15.25 15.78
N VAL A 162 -6.25 -15.67 14.63
CA VAL A 162 -5.42 -16.05 13.48
C VAL A 162 -4.66 -14.83 12.96
N LEU A 163 -5.34 -13.70 12.77
CA LEU A 163 -4.70 -12.46 12.33
C LEU A 163 -3.61 -11.98 13.30
N ALA A 164 -3.82 -12.13 14.60
CA ALA A 164 -2.82 -11.80 15.61
C ALA A 164 -1.59 -12.73 15.53
N ALA A 165 -1.80 -14.04 15.33
CA ALA A 165 -0.71 -14.99 15.15
C ALA A 165 0.08 -14.71 13.86
N MET A 166 -0.61 -14.46 12.74
CA MET A 166 0.00 -14.10 11.48
C MET A 166 0.81 -12.80 11.58
N GLY A 167 0.27 -11.76 12.21
CA GLY A 167 1.01 -10.50 12.39
C GLY A 167 2.33 -10.69 13.17
N ARG A 168 2.32 -11.55 14.20
CA ARG A 168 3.52 -11.89 14.98
C ARG A 168 4.55 -12.68 14.17
N ALA A 169 4.11 -13.56 13.27
CA ALA A 169 4.98 -14.38 12.44
C ALA A 169 5.53 -13.62 11.21
N ALA A 170 4.68 -12.85 10.54
CA ALA A 170 5.00 -12.13 9.30
C ALA A 170 6.13 -11.12 9.51
N GLY A 171 6.13 -10.42 10.65
CA GLY A 171 7.10 -9.38 10.96
C GLY A 171 8.57 -9.84 10.89
N PRO A 172 8.98 -10.83 11.70
CA PRO A 172 10.33 -11.40 11.64
C PRO A 172 10.67 -12.08 10.31
N VAL A 173 9.73 -12.83 9.73
CA VAL A 173 9.94 -13.54 8.45
C VAL A 173 10.20 -12.56 7.31
N LEU A 174 9.46 -11.46 7.28
CA LEU A 174 9.66 -10.41 6.29
C LEU A 174 10.78 -9.45 6.68
N GLY A 175 11.36 -9.50 7.88
CA GLY A 175 12.29 -8.48 8.35
C GLY A 175 11.67 -7.08 8.43
N ALA A 176 10.35 -7.00 8.64
CA ALA A 176 9.56 -5.77 8.58
C ALA A 176 9.22 -5.19 9.97
N GLY A 177 9.90 -5.64 11.03
CA GLY A 177 9.56 -5.27 12.41
C GLY A 177 8.25 -5.92 12.86
N ARG A 178 7.56 -5.35 13.84
CA ARG A 178 6.26 -5.89 14.30
C ARG A 178 5.18 -5.49 13.31
N MET A 179 4.35 -6.43 12.86
CA MET A 179 3.22 -6.15 11.98
C MET A 179 1.91 -6.54 12.66
N ARG A 180 0.84 -5.78 12.39
CA ARG A 180 -0.53 -6.13 12.80
C ARG A 180 -1.46 -5.97 11.62
N LEU A 181 -2.20 -7.04 11.31
CA LEU A 181 -3.22 -7.07 10.27
C LEU A 181 -4.60 -6.60 10.76
N GLY A 182 -4.72 -6.28 12.05
CA GLY A 182 -5.92 -5.67 12.61
C GLY A 182 -5.70 -5.11 14.02
N GLY A 183 -6.59 -4.21 14.41
CA GLY A 183 -6.53 -3.44 15.65
C GLY A 183 -7.32 -2.13 15.52
N HIS A 184 -7.09 -1.18 16.42
CA HIS A 184 -7.75 0.13 16.34
C HIS A 184 -6.84 1.17 15.68
N LEU A 185 -7.44 1.96 14.79
CA LEU A 185 -6.82 3.18 14.25
C LEU A 185 -6.96 4.33 15.25
N PRO A 186 -6.21 5.43 15.10
CA PRO A 186 -6.27 6.57 16.02
C PRO A 186 -7.66 7.16 16.24
N ASN A 187 -8.55 7.09 15.23
CA ASN A 187 -9.93 7.55 15.36
C ASN A 187 -10.84 6.60 16.16
N GLY A 188 -10.33 5.45 16.59
CA GLY A 188 -11.03 4.45 17.37
C GLY A 188 -11.68 3.33 16.56
N GLN A 189 -11.82 3.45 15.23
CA GLN A 189 -12.37 2.37 14.42
C GLN A 189 -11.43 1.16 14.41
N TRP A 190 -11.99 -0.02 14.61
CA TRP A 190 -11.31 -1.27 14.36
C TRP A 190 -11.15 -1.51 12.86
N PHE A 191 -9.93 -1.88 12.46
CA PHE A 191 -9.60 -2.23 11.08
C PHE A 191 -9.09 -3.66 10.97
N ARG A 192 -9.23 -4.20 9.76
CA ARG A 192 -8.56 -5.40 9.30
C ARG A 192 -8.03 -5.17 7.89
N ALA A 193 -6.75 -5.43 7.71
CA ALA A 193 -6.11 -5.52 6.41
C ALA A 193 -5.95 -6.99 6.01
N ASN A 194 -6.33 -7.31 4.77
CA ASN A 194 -6.17 -8.61 4.14
C ASN A 194 -5.28 -8.45 2.91
N PRO A 195 -3.94 -8.55 3.07
CA PRO A 195 -3.02 -8.57 1.94
C PRO A 195 -3.31 -9.80 1.07
N ARG A 196 -3.50 -9.58 -0.23
CA ARG A 196 -3.81 -10.65 -1.20
C ARG A 196 -2.55 -11.15 -1.90
N GLN A 197 -1.63 -10.24 -2.19
CA GLN A 197 -0.30 -10.54 -2.70
C GLN A 197 0.71 -9.56 -2.10
N LEU A 198 1.93 -10.01 -1.84
CA LEU A 198 3.01 -9.27 -1.21
C LEU A 198 4.28 -9.31 -2.05
N TRP A 199 4.98 -8.17 -2.09
CA TRP A 199 6.30 -8.00 -2.66
C TRP A 199 7.16 -7.13 -1.74
N VAL A 200 8.47 -7.24 -1.90
CA VAL A 200 9.38 -6.24 -1.35
C VAL A 200 9.30 -5.02 -2.26
N ALA A 201 9.13 -3.84 -1.68
CA ALA A 201 9.25 -2.58 -2.41
C ALA A 201 10.66 -2.03 -2.17
N HIS A 202 11.36 -1.67 -3.23
CA HIS A 202 12.64 -1.00 -3.19
C HIS A 202 12.48 0.40 -3.76
N THR A 203 12.93 1.39 -3.01
CA THR A 203 13.04 2.76 -3.50
C THR A 203 14.27 2.88 -4.37
N GLU A 204 14.06 3.17 -5.66
CA GLU A 204 15.13 3.49 -6.60
C GLU A 204 15.58 4.95 -6.40
N ARG A 205 14.61 5.84 -6.17
CA ARG A 205 14.84 7.25 -5.86
C ARG A 205 13.64 7.84 -5.12
N ALA A 206 13.88 8.69 -4.12
CA ALA A 206 12.83 9.47 -3.50
C ALA A 206 13.33 10.88 -3.20
N VAL A 207 12.58 11.88 -3.63
CA VAL A 207 12.87 13.30 -3.43
C VAL A 207 11.67 13.95 -2.75
N VAL A 208 11.91 14.70 -1.67
CA VAL A 208 10.90 15.51 -0.99
C VAL A 208 11.42 16.93 -0.81
N GLY A 209 10.66 17.94 -1.24
CA GLY A 209 11.06 19.34 -1.19
C GLY A 209 12.37 19.62 -1.92
N GLY A 210 12.65 18.86 -2.99
CA GLY A 210 13.91 18.94 -3.74
C GLY A 210 15.11 18.23 -3.08
N VAL A 211 14.93 17.57 -1.94
CA VAL A 211 15.98 16.83 -1.22
C VAL A 211 15.81 15.32 -1.43
N ASP A 212 16.88 14.66 -1.88
CA ASP A 212 16.92 13.20 -1.98
C ASP A 212 16.94 12.57 -0.58
N LEU A 213 16.04 11.62 -0.32
CA LEU A 213 15.88 10.97 0.99
C LEU A 213 17.02 9.99 1.33
N GLY A 214 17.81 9.60 0.33
CA GLY A 214 18.94 8.69 0.48
C GLY A 214 18.52 7.21 0.54
N PRO A 215 19.39 6.34 1.08
CA PRO A 215 19.15 4.91 1.07
C PRO A 215 18.02 4.47 2.02
N GLU A 216 17.38 3.36 1.67
CA GLU A 216 16.43 2.67 2.53
C GLU A 216 17.10 2.24 3.84
N GLY A 217 16.37 2.32 4.95
CA GLY A 217 16.88 1.91 6.26
C GLY A 217 15.80 1.96 7.32
N PRO A 218 15.83 1.09 8.34
CA PRO A 218 14.82 1.09 9.39
C PRO A 218 14.86 2.39 10.20
N LEU A 219 13.71 2.77 10.77
CA LEU A 219 13.66 3.85 11.75
C LEU A 219 14.35 3.38 13.05
N THR A 220 14.92 4.31 13.81
CA THR A 220 15.46 4.00 15.15
C THR A 220 14.39 3.40 16.06
N HIS A 221 13.14 3.87 15.94
CA HIS A 221 11.98 3.35 16.62
C HIS A 221 10.86 3.09 15.62
N GLN A 222 10.31 1.87 15.66
CA GLN A 222 9.20 1.53 14.79
C GLN A 222 7.95 2.35 15.15
N ASP A 223 7.51 3.15 14.19
CA ASP A 223 6.37 4.04 14.36
C ASP A 223 5.02 3.32 14.18
N ARG A 224 3.94 3.99 14.57
CA ARG A 224 2.58 3.41 14.61
C ARG A 224 1.48 4.45 14.54
N PHE A 225 0.36 4.03 13.95
CA PHE A 225 -0.94 4.70 14.07
C PHE A 225 -1.89 3.84 14.90
N GLY A 226 -2.03 4.17 16.19
CA GLY A 226 -2.77 3.33 17.13
C GLY A 226 -2.16 1.93 17.25
N ASP A 227 -2.91 0.93 16.81
CA ASP A 227 -2.43 -0.46 16.71
C ASP A 227 -1.74 -0.79 15.38
N PHE A 228 -1.95 0.01 14.33
CA PHE A 228 -1.29 -0.19 13.04
C PHE A 228 0.21 0.11 13.17
N ARG A 229 1.05 -0.92 13.03
CA ARG A 229 2.51 -0.81 13.09
C ARG A 229 3.07 -0.66 11.68
N LEU A 230 3.83 0.39 11.45
CA LEU A 230 4.43 0.69 10.15
C LEU A 230 5.64 -0.22 9.90
N PRO A 231 5.74 -0.90 8.74
CA PRO A 231 6.86 -1.77 8.42
C PRO A 231 8.23 -1.10 8.56
N GLN A 232 9.24 -1.85 9.01
CA GLN A 232 10.64 -1.42 9.09
C GLN A 232 11.45 -1.71 7.81
N ARG A 233 10.75 -1.99 6.70
CA ARG A 233 11.30 -2.12 5.35
C ARG A 233 10.21 -1.81 4.32
N GLY A 234 10.62 -1.54 3.08
CA GLY A 234 9.73 -1.43 1.93
C GLY A 234 8.90 -2.69 1.69
N LEU A 235 7.58 -2.56 1.75
CA LEU A 235 6.62 -3.64 1.43
C LEU A 235 5.51 -3.10 0.52
N PHE A 236 5.27 -3.79 -0.58
CA PHE A 236 4.13 -3.56 -1.46
C PHE A 236 3.12 -4.69 -1.31
N ALA A 237 1.84 -4.33 -1.31
CA ALA A 237 0.76 -5.30 -1.27
C ALA A 237 -0.42 -4.88 -2.14
N THR A 238 -1.05 -5.85 -2.79
CA THR A 238 -2.47 -5.71 -3.08
C THR A 238 -3.27 -6.07 -1.84
N VAL A 239 -4.30 -5.31 -1.54
CA VAL A 239 -4.93 -5.40 -0.23
C VAL A 239 -6.42 -5.07 -0.31
N GLN A 240 -7.18 -5.84 0.46
CA GLN A 240 -8.52 -5.48 0.85
C GLN A 240 -8.50 -5.04 2.30
N VAL A 241 -9.13 -3.90 2.61
CA VAL A 241 -9.24 -3.40 3.97
C VAL A 241 -10.70 -3.30 4.34
N TRP A 242 -11.00 -3.69 5.57
CA TRP A 242 -12.29 -3.53 6.19
C TRP A 242 -12.15 -2.73 7.48
N LEU A 243 -13.07 -1.81 7.70
CA LEU A 243 -13.19 -1.08 8.95
C LEU A 243 -14.63 -1.19 9.45
N GLU A 244 -14.79 -1.23 10.76
CA GLU A 244 -16.12 -1.19 11.36
C GLU A 244 -16.85 0.11 10.97
N PRO A 245 -18.19 0.12 10.92
CA PRO A 245 -18.96 1.33 10.63
C PRO A 245 -18.61 2.50 11.57
N PHE A 246 -18.57 3.72 11.03
CA PHE A 246 -18.38 4.91 11.86
C PHE A 246 -19.55 5.10 12.84
N ASP A 247 -19.23 5.37 14.11
CA ASP A 247 -20.17 5.61 15.19
C ASP A 247 -19.70 6.86 15.93
N ALA A 248 -20.40 7.98 15.77
CA ALA A 248 -20.02 9.27 16.34
C ALA A 248 -19.99 9.29 17.88
N ARG A 249 -20.54 8.26 18.56
CA ARG A 249 -20.46 8.12 20.02
C ARG A 249 -19.19 7.43 20.49
N ARG A 250 -18.54 6.65 19.61
CA ARG A 250 -17.35 5.84 19.92
C ARG A 250 -16.10 6.32 19.18
N HIS A 251 -16.27 6.93 18.01
CA HIS A 251 -15.19 7.27 17.10
C HIS A 251 -15.02 8.78 16.98
N HIS A 252 -13.78 9.19 16.77
CA HIS A 252 -13.44 10.58 16.54
C HIS A 252 -13.62 10.91 15.05
N PRO A 253 -14.31 12.01 14.70
CA PRO A 253 -14.40 12.44 13.31
C PRO A 253 -13.03 12.90 12.80
N ALA A 254 -12.89 12.97 11.47
CA ALA A 254 -11.76 13.63 10.84
C ALA A 254 -11.62 15.06 11.41
N ARG A 255 -10.40 15.48 11.73
CA ARG A 255 -10.07 16.88 12.03
C ARG A 255 -9.30 17.43 10.83
N PRO A 256 -9.95 18.24 9.99
CA PRO A 256 -9.42 18.61 8.68
C PRO A 256 -8.55 19.85 8.82
N ASP A 257 -7.42 19.79 9.54
CA ASP A 257 -6.38 20.80 9.33
C ASP A 257 -5.77 20.52 7.94
N THR A 258 -6.59 20.81 6.92
CA THR A 258 -6.40 20.54 5.51
C THR A 258 -5.87 21.82 4.90
N VAL A 259 -4.64 21.74 4.43
CA VAL A 259 -4.08 22.77 3.56
C VAL A 259 -4.49 22.39 2.13
N TYR A 260 -5.09 23.34 1.40
CA TYR A 260 -5.32 23.18 -0.03
C TYR A 260 -4.12 23.77 -0.75
N ALA A 261 -3.58 23.06 -1.74
CA ALA A 261 -2.61 23.68 -2.64
C ALA A 261 -3.34 24.81 -3.39
N ASP A 262 -2.90 26.06 -3.19
CA ASP A 262 -3.47 27.21 -3.88
C ASP A 262 -3.31 27.00 -5.39
N GLY A 263 -4.43 26.99 -6.12
CA GLY A 263 -4.43 26.86 -7.57
C GLY A 263 -3.84 28.10 -8.22
N GLU A 264 -2.73 27.92 -8.95
CA GLU A 264 -2.23 28.89 -9.93
C GLU A 264 -3.02 28.80 -11.25
#